data_AF-A0AAU9IF15-F1
#
_entry.id   AF-A0AAU9IF15-F1
#
_cell.length_a   1.000
_cell.length_b   1.000
_cell.length_c   1.000
_cell.angle_alpha   90.00
_cell.angle_beta   90.00
_cell.angle_gamma   90.00
#
_symmetry.space_group_name_H-M   'P 1'
#
loop_
_entity.id
_entity.type
_entity.pdbx_description
1 polymer ?
#
loop_
_entity_poly.entity_id
_entity_poly.type
_entity_poly.pdbx_seq_one_letter_code
_entity_poly.pdbx_strand_id
1 'polypeptide(L)'
;MIQDDTPIKAISQIFDWRTKGAVTPVENQGQCSGSGWAFSATGAVEGTWFLAGHTLVSLSEQELVDCSTSYGNSGCNGGLVTNVFKFAMKYGLTTEAIYPYSAKSGQCQTSLESQATATISSYSIVPANNPKALMQAVLTKPVSVAVQADQTLWQHYTGGIVTSDCGTNLDHAVLIVGFDTTSHPGNWIVKNSWGTGWGDQGYIYIAISDGKGVCGINMTPSYPIA
;
A
#
# COMPACT_ATOMS: atom_id res chain seq x y z
N MET A 1 17.19 16.46 1.03
CA MET A 1 15.93 16.66 1.78
C MET A 1 15.18 17.81 1.15
N ILE A 2 13.87 17.67 0.91
CA ILE A 2 13.00 18.75 0.41
C ILE A 2 12.78 19.73 1.56
N GLN A 3 13.11 21.01 1.40
CA GLN A 3 12.89 22.04 2.43
C GLN A 3 11.38 22.26 2.66
N ASP A 4 10.96 22.54 3.90
CA ASP A 4 9.55 22.62 4.30
C ASP A 4 8.73 23.74 3.64
N ASP A 5 9.38 24.76 3.08
CA ASP A 5 8.69 25.87 2.39
C ASP A 5 8.58 25.67 0.87
N THR A 6 9.26 24.67 0.29
CA THR A 6 9.18 24.41 -1.16
C THR A 6 7.79 23.88 -1.54
N PRO A 7 7.04 24.56 -2.44
CA PRO A 7 5.79 24.03 -2.95
C PRO A 7 6.03 22.71 -3.67
N ILE A 8 5.14 21.72 -3.53
CA ILE A 8 5.29 20.43 -4.23
C ILE A 8 5.38 20.63 -5.75
N LYS A 9 4.64 21.60 -6.30
CA LYS A 9 4.69 21.99 -7.73
C LYS A 9 6.06 22.50 -8.19
N ALA A 10 6.93 22.93 -7.27
CA ALA A 10 8.29 23.39 -7.57
C ALA A 10 9.32 22.26 -7.50
N ILE A 11 8.93 21.07 -7.03
CA ILE A 11 9.76 19.87 -7.06
C ILE A 11 9.60 19.26 -8.45
N SER A 12 10.68 19.17 -9.23
CA SER A 12 10.68 18.47 -10.52
C SER A 12 11.43 17.15 -10.37
N GLN A 13 10.71 16.07 -10.12
CA GLN A 13 11.29 14.77 -9.80
C GLN A 13 10.34 13.63 -10.19
N ILE A 14 10.91 12.59 -10.78
CA ILE A 14 10.28 11.27 -10.93
C ILE A 14 10.96 10.34 -9.94
N PHE A 15 10.17 9.62 -9.15
CA PHE A 15 10.67 8.65 -8.20
C PHE A 15 9.78 7.41 -8.21
N ASP A 16 10.36 6.25 -8.50
CA ASP A 16 9.61 5.00 -8.69
C ASP A 16 10.36 3.81 -8.10
N TRP A 17 9.81 3.21 -7.03
CA TRP A 17 10.38 2.04 -6.36
C TRP A 17 10.40 0.79 -7.23
N ARG A 18 9.56 0.69 -8.27
CA ARG A 18 9.58 -0.44 -9.22
C ARG A 18 10.92 -0.53 -9.92
N THR A 19 11.43 0.61 -10.37
CA THR A 19 12.75 0.72 -11.04
C THR A 19 13.93 0.48 -10.10
N LYS A 20 13.69 0.45 -8.79
CA LYS A 20 14.68 0.25 -7.72
C LYS A 20 14.63 -1.16 -7.13
N GLY A 21 13.74 -2.03 -7.61
CA GLY A 21 13.59 -3.40 -7.13
C GLY A 21 12.93 -3.54 -5.76
N ALA A 22 12.23 -2.51 -5.27
CA ALA A 22 11.57 -2.53 -3.95
C ALA A 22 10.05 -2.78 -4.03
N VAL A 23 9.57 -3.34 -5.14
CA VAL A 23 8.14 -3.58 -5.40
C VAL A 23 7.98 -4.94 -6.09
N THR A 24 7.22 -5.83 -5.47
CA THR A 24 6.83 -7.14 -6.03
C THR A 24 5.82 -6.99 -7.19
N PRO A 25 5.59 -8.03 -8.01
CA PRO A 25 4.53 -8.02 -9.03
C PRO A 25 3.14 -7.64 -8.49
N VAL A 26 2.25 -7.20 -9.37
CA VAL A 26 0.86 -6.89 -8.99
C VAL A 26 0.11 -8.19 -8.69
N GLU A 27 -0.53 -8.23 -7.53
CA GLU A 27 -1.34 -9.35 -7.06
C GLU A 27 -2.84 -9.11 -7.30
N ASN A 28 -3.67 -10.13 -6.99
CA ASN A 28 -5.12 -10.08 -7.18
C ASN A 28 -5.89 -10.59 -5.96
N GLN A 29 -6.56 -9.69 -5.26
CA GLN A 29 -7.38 -9.99 -4.08
C GLN A 29 -8.69 -10.76 -4.40
N GLY A 30 -9.08 -10.82 -5.67
CA GLY A 30 -10.23 -11.59 -6.14
C GLY A 30 -11.52 -11.29 -5.39
N GLN A 31 -12.21 -12.36 -4.96
CA GLN A 31 -13.53 -12.28 -4.32
C GLN A 31 -13.49 -11.78 -2.86
N CYS A 32 -12.31 -11.65 -2.27
CA CYS A 32 -12.11 -11.13 -0.93
C CYS A 32 -11.97 -9.59 -0.99
N SER A 33 -13.06 -8.93 -1.38
CA SER A 33 -13.08 -7.47 -1.67
C SER A 33 -12.60 -6.60 -0.51
N GLY A 34 -12.74 -7.05 0.74
CA GLY A 34 -12.25 -6.33 1.92
C GLY A 34 -10.84 -6.71 2.38
N SER A 35 -9.99 -7.33 1.55
CA SER A 35 -8.59 -7.67 1.94
C SER A 35 -7.52 -6.69 1.47
N GLY A 36 -7.87 -5.57 0.82
CA GLY A 36 -6.89 -4.58 0.34
C GLY A 36 -5.94 -4.06 1.44
N TRP A 37 -6.37 -4.06 2.70
CA TRP A 37 -5.52 -3.71 3.85
C TRP A 37 -4.33 -4.67 4.03
N ALA A 38 -4.49 -5.96 3.72
CA ALA A 38 -3.42 -6.94 3.78
C ALA A 38 -2.41 -6.67 2.65
N PHE A 39 -2.88 -6.57 1.40
CA PHE A 39 -2.05 -6.28 0.22
C PHE A 39 -1.28 -4.96 0.31
N SER A 40 -1.93 -3.91 0.81
CA SER A 40 -1.29 -2.61 1.02
C SER A 40 -0.19 -2.70 2.08
N ALA A 41 -0.42 -3.47 3.15
CA ALA A 41 0.54 -3.61 4.24
C ALA A 41 1.71 -4.54 3.88
N THR A 42 1.46 -5.70 3.27
CA THR A 42 2.50 -6.63 2.78
C THR A 42 3.42 -5.89 1.84
N GLY A 43 2.89 -5.21 0.81
CA GLY A 43 3.72 -4.46 -0.14
C GLY A 43 4.61 -3.37 0.50
N ALA A 44 4.16 -2.74 1.59
CA ALA A 44 5.00 -1.79 2.34
C ALA A 44 6.09 -2.50 3.16
N VAL A 45 5.79 -3.66 3.75
CA VAL A 45 6.77 -4.49 4.47
C VAL A 45 7.80 -5.07 3.49
N GLU A 46 7.39 -5.59 2.35
CA GLU A 46 8.26 -6.12 1.29
C GLU A 46 9.31 -5.11 0.85
N GLY A 47 8.85 -3.90 0.49
CA GLY A 47 9.74 -2.82 0.09
C GLY A 47 10.66 -2.39 1.23
N THR A 48 10.15 -2.32 2.46
CA THR A 48 10.97 -1.97 3.64
C THR A 48 12.03 -3.03 3.95
N TRP A 49 11.67 -4.30 3.87
CA TRP A 49 12.55 -5.44 4.11
C TRP A 49 13.67 -5.48 3.08
N PHE A 50 13.34 -5.28 1.80
CA PHE A 50 14.33 -5.14 0.73
C PHE A 50 15.30 -3.98 0.99
N LEU A 51 14.78 -2.82 1.38
CA LEU A 51 15.60 -1.63 1.67
C LEU A 51 16.50 -1.78 2.91
N ALA A 52 16.18 -2.71 3.81
CA ALA A 52 17.04 -3.10 4.92
C ALA A 52 18.20 -4.04 4.50
N GLY A 53 18.32 -4.36 3.21
CA GLY A 53 19.41 -5.17 2.65
C GLY A 53 19.07 -6.65 2.49
N HIS A 54 17.80 -7.02 2.65
CA HIS A 54 17.34 -8.39 2.40
C HIS A 54 16.86 -8.57 0.96
N THR A 55 16.63 -9.82 0.56
CA THR A 55 16.04 -10.15 -0.74
C THR A 55 14.58 -9.69 -0.78
N LEU A 56 14.14 -9.13 -1.92
CA LEU A 56 12.72 -8.86 -2.15
C LEU A 56 11.97 -10.20 -2.22
N VAL A 57 10.90 -10.33 -1.43
CA VAL A 57 10.06 -11.52 -1.34
C VAL A 57 8.60 -11.09 -1.45
N SER A 58 7.70 -11.92 -2.02
CA SER A 58 6.26 -11.73 -1.84
C SER A 58 5.85 -12.31 -0.49
N LEU A 59 5.24 -11.47 0.36
CA LEU A 59 4.74 -11.85 1.68
C LEU A 59 3.28 -12.33 1.57
N SER A 60 2.86 -13.16 2.51
CA SER A 60 1.52 -13.76 2.48
C SER A 60 0.45 -12.79 2.97
N GLU A 61 -0.45 -12.36 2.09
CA GLU A 61 -1.68 -11.69 2.53
C GLU A 61 -2.64 -12.66 3.23
N GLN A 62 -2.61 -13.95 2.88
CA GLN A 62 -3.51 -14.95 3.46
C GLN A 62 -3.23 -15.19 4.94
N GLU A 63 -1.95 -15.21 5.34
CA GLU A 63 -1.55 -15.23 6.74
C GLU A 63 -2.25 -14.11 7.51
N LEU A 64 -2.24 -12.89 6.98
CA LEU A 64 -2.90 -11.76 7.62
C LEU A 64 -4.41 -11.92 7.67
N VAL A 65 -5.03 -12.32 6.56
CA VAL A 65 -6.48 -12.55 6.46
C VAL A 65 -6.94 -13.57 7.52
N ASP A 66 -6.15 -14.60 7.79
CA ASP A 66 -6.52 -15.69 8.70
C ASP A 66 -6.08 -15.46 10.16
N CYS A 67 -4.89 -14.89 10.39
CA CYS A 67 -4.23 -14.88 11.69
C CYS A 67 -4.29 -13.54 12.43
N SER A 68 -4.55 -12.42 11.74
CA SER A 68 -4.49 -11.09 12.37
C SER A 68 -5.81 -10.64 13.04
N THR A 69 -6.78 -11.54 13.19
CA THR A 69 -8.09 -11.22 13.80
C THR A 69 -8.00 -10.72 15.23
N SER A 70 -7.08 -11.29 16.02
CA SER A 70 -6.78 -10.84 17.39
C SER A 70 -6.24 -9.41 17.48
N TYR A 71 -5.77 -8.84 16.37
CA TYR A 71 -5.33 -7.44 16.26
C TYR A 71 -6.41 -6.49 15.77
N GLY A 72 -7.64 -6.98 15.55
CA GLY A 72 -8.79 -6.19 15.14
C GLY A 72 -9.05 -6.15 13.63
N ASN A 73 -8.42 -7.03 12.85
CA ASN A 73 -8.77 -7.23 11.45
C ASN A 73 -9.89 -8.28 11.31
N SER A 74 -10.63 -8.24 10.21
CA SER A 74 -11.83 -9.08 10.00
C SER A 74 -11.74 -9.91 8.70
N GLY A 75 -10.53 -10.33 8.31
CA GLY A 75 -10.30 -11.09 7.09
C GLY A 75 -10.81 -10.37 5.85
N CYS A 76 -11.66 -11.02 5.07
CA CYS A 76 -12.31 -10.43 3.88
C CYS A 76 -13.33 -9.32 4.17
N ASN A 77 -13.69 -9.06 5.44
CA ASN A 77 -14.65 -8.02 5.81
C ASN A 77 -14.00 -6.68 6.14
N GLY A 78 -12.69 -6.53 5.90
CA GLY A 78 -11.94 -5.31 6.18
C GLY A 78 -10.94 -5.46 7.31
N GLY A 79 -10.10 -4.43 7.44
CA GLY A 79 -9.00 -4.39 8.40
C GLY A 79 -8.24 -3.09 8.27
N LEU A 80 -7.26 -2.89 9.16
CA LEU A 80 -6.40 -1.71 9.16
C LEU A 80 -4.95 -2.13 8.93
N VAL A 81 -4.29 -1.41 8.03
CA VAL A 81 -2.85 -1.57 7.75
C VAL A 81 -2.02 -1.48 9.04
N THR A 82 -2.34 -0.58 9.97
CA THR A 82 -1.60 -0.45 11.23
C THR A 82 -1.77 -1.64 12.16
N ASN A 83 -2.87 -2.41 12.05
CA ASN A 83 -3.04 -3.66 12.80
C ASN A 83 -2.17 -4.78 12.20
N VAL A 84 -1.95 -4.77 10.88
CA VAL A 84 -0.95 -5.65 10.24
C VAL A 84 0.44 -5.35 10.77
N PHE A 85 0.83 -4.08 10.84
CA PHE A 85 2.16 -3.73 11.35
C PHE A 85 2.36 -4.19 12.79
N LYS A 86 1.35 -4.04 13.67
CA LYS A 86 1.41 -4.59 15.03
C LYS A 86 1.55 -6.11 15.06
N PHE A 87 0.85 -6.83 14.18
CA PHE A 87 1.01 -8.28 14.03
C PHE A 87 2.43 -8.63 13.60
N ALA A 88 2.93 -8.00 12.53
CA ALA A 88 4.25 -8.24 11.96
C ALA A 88 5.41 -7.91 12.92
N MET A 89 5.23 -6.94 13.83
CA MET A 89 6.21 -6.64 14.89
C MET A 89 6.37 -7.79 15.89
N LYS A 90 5.29 -8.56 16.13
CA LYS A 90 5.30 -9.64 17.13
C LYS A 90 5.63 -11.00 16.51
N TYR A 91 5.05 -11.28 15.35
CA TYR A 91 5.07 -12.61 14.73
C TYR A 91 5.96 -12.66 13.48
N GLY A 92 6.31 -11.50 12.90
CA GLY A 92 6.82 -11.46 11.53
C GLY A 92 5.73 -11.77 10.52
N LEU A 93 6.14 -11.93 9.26
CA LEU A 93 5.31 -12.35 8.14
C LEU A 93 6.00 -13.47 7.36
N THR A 94 5.25 -14.49 6.99
CA THR A 94 5.71 -15.54 6.08
C THR A 94 5.54 -15.13 4.61
N THR A 95 6.00 -15.97 3.69
CA THR A 95 5.94 -15.71 2.25
C THR A 95 4.67 -16.26 1.61
N GLU A 96 4.25 -15.66 0.50
CA GLU A 96 3.17 -16.17 -0.35
C GLU A 96 3.42 -17.62 -0.80
N ALA A 97 4.68 -18.03 -0.98
CA ALA A 97 5.03 -19.41 -1.31
C ALA A 97 4.75 -20.41 -0.16
N ILE A 98 4.85 -19.96 1.09
CA ILE A 98 4.60 -20.79 2.28
C ILE A 98 3.11 -20.82 2.61
N TYR A 99 2.43 -19.67 2.50
CA TYR A 99 1.02 -19.52 2.83
C TYR A 99 0.27 -18.82 1.67
N PRO A 100 -0.11 -19.58 0.62
CA PRO A 100 -0.68 -18.99 -0.60
C PRO A 100 -2.05 -18.35 -0.40
N TYR A 101 -2.31 -17.32 -1.20
CA TYR A 101 -3.57 -16.60 -1.24
C TYR A 101 -4.73 -17.43 -1.79
N SER A 102 -5.84 -17.43 -1.05
CA SER A 102 -7.02 -18.24 -1.33
C SER A 102 -8.30 -17.42 -1.54
N ALA A 103 -8.20 -16.08 -1.47
CA ALA A 103 -9.30 -15.14 -1.68
C ALA A 103 -10.55 -15.41 -0.81
N LYS A 104 -10.35 -15.91 0.41
CA LYS A 104 -11.41 -16.13 1.41
C LYS A 104 -10.83 -16.10 2.82
N SER A 105 -11.67 -15.76 3.79
CA SER A 105 -11.30 -15.90 5.21
C SER A 105 -11.23 -17.39 5.57
N GLY A 106 -10.13 -17.78 6.20
CA GLY A 106 -9.87 -19.13 6.69
C GLY A 106 -9.63 -19.16 8.19
N GLN A 107 -9.17 -20.32 8.65
CA GLN A 107 -8.62 -20.48 10.00
C GLN A 107 -7.10 -20.30 9.93
N CYS A 108 -6.54 -19.59 10.91
CA CYS A 108 -5.10 -19.39 11.00
C CYS A 108 -4.35 -20.73 11.01
N GLN A 109 -3.52 -20.96 9.99
CA GLN A 109 -2.61 -22.10 9.93
C GLN A 109 -1.31 -21.75 10.69
N THR A 110 -1.32 -21.94 12.01
CA THR A 110 -0.20 -21.54 12.89
C THR A 110 1.14 -22.21 12.56
N SER A 111 1.13 -23.41 11.97
CA SER A 111 2.35 -24.07 11.48
C SER A 111 2.98 -23.37 10.27
N LEU A 112 2.19 -22.64 9.48
CA LEU A 112 2.68 -21.85 8.34
C LEU A 112 3.06 -20.44 8.80
N GLU A 113 2.24 -19.79 9.63
CA GLU A 113 2.51 -18.48 10.24
C GLU A 113 3.83 -18.47 11.02
N SER A 114 4.11 -19.53 11.79
CA SER A 114 5.38 -19.64 12.53
C SER A 114 6.65 -19.73 11.66
N GLN A 115 6.53 -19.79 10.33
CA GLN A 115 7.65 -19.76 9.38
C GLN A 115 7.90 -18.32 8.87
N ALA A 116 8.01 -17.38 9.79
CA ALA A 116 8.24 -15.97 9.48
C ALA A 116 9.55 -15.74 8.71
N THR A 117 9.48 -14.93 7.66
CA THR A 117 10.59 -14.60 6.75
C THR A 117 10.99 -13.13 6.84
N ALA A 118 10.03 -12.23 7.00
CA ALA A 118 10.27 -10.80 7.16
C ALA A 118 9.73 -10.32 8.51
N THR A 119 10.44 -9.40 9.15
CA THR A 119 10.01 -8.77 10.40
C THR A 119 10.17 -7.26 10.30
N ILE A 120 9.45 -6.54 11.17
CA ILE A 120 9.57 -5.09 11.30
C ILE A 120 9.76 -4.75 12.77
N SER A 121 10.53 -3.71 13.07
CA SER A 121 10.78 -3.25 14.44
C SER A 121 9.73 -2.25 14.92
N SER A 122 9.16 -1.45 14.02
CA SER A 122 8.10 -0.48 14.33
C SER A 122 7.37 -0.02 13.06
N TYR A 123 6.48 0.97 13.18
CA TYR A 123 5.87 1.66 12.06
C TYR A 123 5.68 3.14 12.37
N SER A 124 5.53 3.95 11.32
CA SER A 124 5.26 5.37 11.42
C SER A 124 3.95 5.73 10.73
N ILE A 125 3.25 6.72 11.29
CA ILE A 125 2.08 7.35 10.69
C ILE A 125 2.54 8.68 10.12
N VAL A 126 2.28 8.90 8.84
CA VAL A 126 2.53 10.18 8.19
C VAL A 126 1.45 11.18 8.64
N PRO A 127 1.79 12.44 8.93
CA PRO A 127 0.81 13.47 9.23
C PRO A 127 -0.32 13.51 8.18
N ALA A 128 -1.56 13.35 8.66
CA ALA A 128 -2.73 13.33 7.79
C ALA A 128 -2.86 14.63 7.00
N ASN A 129 -3.36 14.52 5.77
CA ASN A 129 -3.63 15.63 4.86
C ASN A 129 -2.39 16.46 4.49
N ASN A 130 -1.21 15.88 4.61
CA ASN A 130 0.07 16.52 4.32
C ASN A 130 0.78 15.78 3.16
N PRO A 131 0.49 16.14 1.90
CA PRO A 131 1.10 15.48 0.73
C PRO A 131 2.62 15.64 0.69
N LYS A 132 3.17 16.66 1.37
CA LYS A 132 4.62 16.88 1.43
C LYS A 132 5.30 15.89 2.37
N ALA A 133 4.75 15.70 3.57
CA ALA A 133 5.21 14.68 4.50
C ALA A 133 5.04 13.28 3.88
N LEU A 134 3.96 13.05 3.14
CA LEU A 134 3.76 11.82 2.38
C LEU A 134 4.83 11.64 1.29
N MET A 135 5.15 12.68 0.54
CA MET A 135 6.22 12.63 -0.47
C MET A 135 7.59 12.32 0.16
N GLN A 136 7.91 12.96 1.29
CA GLN A 136 9.12 12.68 2.05
C GLN A 136 9.17 11.22 2.50
N ALA A 137 8.05 10.66 2.97
CA ALA A 137 7.97 9.25 3.33
C ALA A 137 8.18 8.33 2.10
N VAL A 138 7.54 8.64 0.96
CA VAL A 138 7.66 7.86 -0.29
C VAL A 138 9.10 7.85 -0.82
N LEU A 139 9.86 8.94 -0.63
CA LEU A 139 11.28 8.97 -0.98
C LEU A 139 12.13 7.98 -0.18
N THR A 140 11.65 7.51 0.98
CA THR A 140 12.37 6.56 1.84
C THR A 140 11.94 5.11 1.65
N LYS A 141 10.69 4.86 1.25
CA LYS A 141 10.12 3.51 1.02
C LYS A 141 8.70 3.58 0.42
N PRO A 142 8.13 2.46 -0.07
CA PRO A 142 6.70 2.39 -0.38
C PRO A 142 5.82 2.67 0.85
N VAL A 143 4.70 3.36 0.65
CA VAL A 143 3.82 3.81 1.75
C VAL A 143 2.40 3.32 1.54
N SER A 144 1.85 2.64 2.54
CA SER A 144 0.45 2.21 2.55
C SER A 144 -0.47 3.41 2.77
N VAL A 145 -1.53 3.51 1.98
CA VAL A 145 -2.56 4.55 2.08
C VAL A 145 -3.94 3.94 1.92
N ALA A 146 -4.98 4.67 2.35
CA ALA A 146 -6.35 4.34 2.02
C ALA A 146 -6.96 5.38 1.06
N VAL A 147 -7.90 4.92 0.25
CA VAL A 147 -8.60 5.69 -0.77
C VAL A 147 -10.08 5.31 -0.76
N GLN A 148 -10.93 6.14 -1.37
CA GLN A 148 -12.28 5.77 -1.76
C GLN A 148 -12.27 5.21 -3.19
N ALA A 149 -12.57 3.92 -3.33
CA ALA A 149 -12.50 3.15 -4.57
C ALA A 149 -13.87 2.56 -4.98
N ASP A 150 -14.94 2.77 -4.21
CA ASP A 150 -16.31 2.34 -4.54
C ASP A 150 -16.98 3.12 -5.69
N GLN A 151 -16.35 4.16 -6.22
CA GLN A 151 -16.90 4.98 -7.30
C GLN A 151 -16.65 4.39 -8.70
N THR A 152 -17.56 4.69 -9.64
CA THR A 152 -17.53 4.24 -11.05
C THR A 152 -16.19 4.50 -11.73
N LEU A 153 -15.56 5.64 -11.45
CA LEU A 153 -14.25 6.01 -11.97
C LEU A 153 -13.22 4.92 -11.69
N TRP A 154 -13.13 4.46 -10.44
CA TRP A 154 -12.12 3.51 -10.01
C TRP A 154 -12.36 2.13 -10.64
N GLN A 155 -13.63 1.70 -10.70
CA GLN A 155 -14.02 0.42 -11.29
C GLN A 155 -13.65 0.31 -12.78
N HIS A 156 -13.75 1.41 -13.53
CA HIS A 156 -13.52 1.44 -14.98
C HIS A 156 -12.23 2.15 -15.40
N TYR A 157 -11.34 2.44 -14.44
CA TYR A 157 -10.06 3.08 -14.72
C TYR A 157 -9.20 2.18 -15.64
N THR A 158 -8.68 2.77 -16.72
CA THR A 158 -7.85 2.09 -17.73
C THR A 158 -6.52 2.81 -18.00
N GLY A 159 -6.33 4.01 -17.45
CA GLY A 159 -5.13 4.82 -17.66
C GLY A 159 -5.38 6.32 -17.47
N GLY A 160 -4.29 7.10 -17.53
CA GLY A 160 -4.31 8.54 -17.30
C GLY A 160 -4.19 8.93 -15.82
N ILE A 161 -4.24 10.23 -15.54
CA ILE A 161 -4.11 10.76 -14.18
C ILE A 161 -5.51 11.09 -13.64
N VAL A 162 -5.89 10.44 -12.56
CA VAL A 162 -7.15 10.69 -11.84
C VAL A 162 -7.06 12.01 -11.08
N THR A 163 -8.01 12.91 -11.32
CA THR A 163 -8.06 14.25 -10.70
C THR A 163 -9.27 14.48 -9.79
N SER A 164 -10.34 13.69 -9.91
CA SER A 164 -11.64 13.91 -9.24
C SER A 164 -12.47 12.63 -9.19
N ASP A 165 -13.75 12.72 -8.79
CA ASP A 165 -14.80 11.70 -8.99
C ASP A 165 -14.67 10.38 -8.23
N CYS A 166 -13.96 10.40 -7.10
CA CYS A 166 -13.85 9.29 -6.16
C CYS A 166 -14.34 9.60 -4.72
N GLY A 167 -14.33 10.87 -4.27
CA GLY A 167 -14.73 11.24 -2.90
C GLY A 167 -13.62 11.07 -1.84
N THR A 168 -13.97 10.95 -0.55
CA THR A 168 -13.01 10.77 0.57
C THR A 168 -13.51 9.84 1.69
N ASN A 169 -14.52 9.00 1.43
CA ASN A 169 -15.01 7.96 2.34
C ASN A 169 -14.18 6.70 2.10
N LEU A 170 -13.05 6.60 2.79
CA LEU A 170 -12.04 5.56 2.54
C LEU A 170 -12.62 4.16 2.74
N ASP A 171 -12.44 3.28 1.74
CA ASP A 171 -12.99 1.92 1.71
C ASP A 171 -11.98 0.88 1.21
N HIS A 172 -10.85 1.32 0.65
CA HIS A 172 -9.85 0.47 0.05
C HIS A 172 -8.44 0.93 0.41
N ALA A 173 -7.54 -0.01 0.62
CA ALA A 173 -6.15 0.27 0.94
C ALA A 173 -5.26 -0.13 -0.24
N VAL A 174 -4.33 0.74 -0.57
CA VAL A 174 -3.44 0.63 -1.74
C VAL A 174 -2.02 1.06 -1.35
N LEU A 175 -1.05 0.87 -2.22
CA LEU A 175 0.36 1.16 -1.92
C LEU A 175 0.89 2.24 -2.86
N ILE A 176 1.35 3.36 -2.30
CA ILE A 176 2.12 4.34 -3.07
C ILE A 176 3.54 3.81 -3.24
N VAL A 177 3.94 3.60 -4.50
CA VAL A 177 5.29 3.10 -4.86
C VAL A 177 6.15 4.19 -5.51
N GLY A 178 5.63 5.39 -5.66
CA GLY A 178 6.36 6.47 -6.29
C GLY A 178 5.49 7.68 -6.58
N PHE A 179 6.07 8.63 -7.29
CA PHE A 179 5.41 9.82 -7.80
C PHE A 179 6.14 10.37 -9.02
N ASP A 180 5.43 11.16 -9.81
CA ASP A 180 5.97 11.97 -10.89
C ASP A 180 5.43 13.39 -10.75
N THR A 181 6.28 14.35 -10.38
CA THR A 181 5.90 15.77 -10.32
C THR A 181 6.23 16.52 -11.62
N THR A 182 6.86 15.86 -12.59
CA THR A 182 7.14 16.41 -13.92
C THR A 182 5.92 16.31 -14.83
N SER A 183 5.00 15.39 -14.54
CA SER A 183 3.70 15.32 -15.20
C SER A 183 2.81 16.52 -14.86
N HIS A 184 1.81 16.78 -15.70
CA HIS A 184 0.85 17.87 -15.50
C HIS A 184 -0.59 17.33 -15.57
N PRO A 185 -1.28 17.17 -14.42
CA PRO A 185 -0.81 17.43 -13.05
C PRO A 185 0.24 16.41 -12.57
N GLY A 186 1.00 16.75 -11.53
CA GLY A 186 1.87 15.79 -10.84
C GLY A 186 1.04 14.67 -10.20
N ASN A 187 1.55 13.44 -10.12
CA ASN A 187 0.79 12.27 -9.68
C ASN A 187 1.56 11.35 -8.72
N TRP A 188 0.81 10.63 -7.89
CA TRP A 188 1.25 9.43 -7.17
C TRP A 188 1.17 8.22 -8.10
N ILE A 189 2.17 7.34 -8.03
CA ILE A 189 2.17 6.02 -8.66
C ILE A 189 1.68 5.02 -7.62
N VAL A 190 0.51 4.43 -7.84
CA VAL A 190 -0.18 3.62 -6.84
C VAL A 190 -0.37 2.19 -7.35
N LYS A 191 0.19 1.22 -6.63
CA LYS A 191 -0.02 -0.21 -6.85
C LYS A 191 -1.38 -0.60 -6.25
N ASN A 192 -2.27 -1.14 -7.09
CA ASN A 192 -3.53 -1.74 -6.66
C ASN A 192 -3.38 -3.27 -6.54
N SER A 193 -4.41 -3.93 -6.01
CA SER A 193 -4.48 -5.37 -5.75
C SER A 193 -5.56 -6.07 -6.59
N TRP A 194 -5.88 -5.55 -7.78
CA TRP A 194 -6.96 -6.06 -8.65
C TRP A 194 -6.43 -6.77 -9.91
N GLY A 195 -5.18 -7.22 -9.87
CA GLY A 195 -4.51 -7.86 -10.99
C GLY A 195 -4.08 -6.90 -12.10
N THR A 196 -3.26 -7.41 -13.02
CA THR A 196 -2.64 -6.62 -14.10
C THR A 196 -3.59 -6.24 -15.23
N GLY A 197 -4.76 -6.86 -15.31
CA GLY A 197 -5.80 -6.53 -16.30
C GLY A 197 -6.60 -5.26 -15.97
N TRP A 198 -6.46 -4.72 -14.75
CA TRP A 198 -7.11 -3.48 -14.33
C TRP A 198 -6.14 -2.30 -14.39
N GLY A 199 -6.63 -1.11 -14.76
CA GLY A 199 -5.82 0.10 -14.82
C GLY A 199 -4.63 0.01 -15.78
N ASP A 200 -3.53 0.69 -15.45
CA ASP A 200 -2.29 0.60 -16.19
C ASP A 200 -1.43 -0.53 -15.61
N GLN A 201 -1.63 -1.75 -16.11
CA GLN A 201 -0.94 -2.95 -15.64
C GLN A 201 -1.06 -3.20 -14.13
N GLY A 202 -2.22 -2.87 -13.55
CA GLY A 202 -2.47 -2.97 -12.11
C GLY A 202 -2.14 -1.72 -11.29
N TYR A 203 -1.69 -0.65 -11.94
CA TYR A 203 -1.39 0.63 -11.31
C TYR A 203 -2.43 1.69 -11.66
N ILE A 204 -2.55 2.69 -10.79
CA ILE A 204 -3.33 3.90 -10.99
C ILE A 204 -2.48 5.12 -10.67
N TYR A 205 -2.66 6.19 -11.45
CA TYR A 205 -1.98 7.46 -11.23
C TYR A 205 -2.97 8.47 -10.67
N ILE A 206 -2.69 9.01 -9.49
CA ILE A 206 -3.62 9.88 -8.76
C ILE A 206 -2.97 11.24 -8.59
N ALA A 207 -3.64 12.32 -9.02
CA ALA A 207 -3.09 13.66 -8.96
C ALA A 207 -2.71 14.05 -7.51
N ILE A 208 -1.54 14.65 -7.36
CA ILE A 208 -1.09 15.20 -6.09
C ILE A 208 -1.83 16.51 -5.83
N SER A 209 -2.58 16.56 -4.74
CA SER A 209 -3.31 17.75 -4.30
C SER A 209 -3.23 17.92 -2.78
N ASP A 210 -3.45 19.15 -2.32
CA ASP A 210 -3.44 19.51 -0.90
C ASP A 210 -4.64 18.93 -0.14
N GLY A 211 -4.60 19.05 1.19
CA GLY A 211 -5.66 18.58 2.06
C GLY A 211 -5.80 17.05 2.00
N LYS A 212 -7.04 16.56 1.94
CA LYS A 212 -7.33 15.11 1.90
C LYS A 212 -6.74 14.40 0.68
N GLY A 213 -6.35 15.13 -0.36
CA GLY A 213 -5.89 14.55 -1.61
C GLY A 213 -7.04 14.00 -2.46
N VAL A 214 -6.77 13.71 -3.73
CA VAL A 214 -7.73 13.02 -4.61
C VAL A 214 -8.01 11.62 -4.04
N CYS A 215 -9.28 11.23 -4.00
CA CYS A 215 -9.78 9.99 -3.40
C CYS A 215 -9.49 9.83 -1.89
N GLY A 216 -9.07 10.90 -1.19
CA GLY A 216 -8.71 10.84 0.23
C GLY A 216 -7.31 10.27 0.51
N ILE A 217 -6.46 10.12 -0.52
CA ILE A 217 -5.16 9.42 -0.44
C ILE A 217 -4.20 9.96 0.63
N ASN A 218 -4.32 11.23 1.03
CA ASN A 218 -3.45 11.83 2.04
C ASN A 218 -3.93 11.59 3.49
N MET A 219 -5.09 10.98 3.71
CA MET A 219 -5.77 10.99 5.01
C MET A 219 -5.15 10.05 6.04
N THR A 220 -4.70 8.85 5.63
CA THR A 220 -4.21 7.82 6.56
C THR A 220 -2.93 7.11 6.10
N PRO A 221 -1.86 7.84 5.73
CA PRO A 221 -0.65 7.21 5.22
C PRO A 221 0.19 6.61 6.36
N SER A 222 0.74 5.41 6.15
CA SER A 222 1.61 4.76 7.13
C SER A 222 2.60 3.81 6.46
N TYR A 223 3.73 3.59 7.13
CA TYR A 223 4.78 2.70 6.61
C TYR A 223 5.50 1.98 7.74
N PRO A 224 6.02 0.76 7.50
CA PRO A 224 6.78 0.02 8.49
C PRO A 224 8.26 0.45 8.53
N ILE A 225 8.93 0.06 9.60
CA ILE A 225 10.36 0.26 9.84
C ILE A 225 10.93 -1.12 10.19
N ALA A 226 11.90 -1.59 9.39
CA ALA A 226 12.70 -2.76 9.68
C ALA A 226 13.86 -2.34 10.60
#